data_AF-A0A2T2TMV8-F1
#
_entry.id   AF-A0A2T2TMV8-F1
#
_cell.length_a   1.000
_cell.length_b   1.000
_cell.length_c   1.000
_cell.angle_alpha   90.00
_cell.angle_beta   90.00
_cell.angle_gamma   90.00
#
_symmetry.space_group_name_H-M   'P 1'
#
loop_
_entity.id
_entity.type
_entity.pdbx_description
1 polymer ?
#
loop_
_entity_poly.entity_id
_entity_poly.type
_entity_poly.pdbx_seq_one_letter_code
_entity_poly.pdbx_strand_id
1 'polypeptide(L)'
;WLLTVPLLIVELYIVTKARDAAKSARSSMTALIIATVLMLVTGYIGETYANEAFTMRFVWGTISSVFFAYIVYRLFTDVGKAQAYLPGKSSLLAGNIKWLLLLTWGFYPIVYCLPFLGLTGPGAEVAVQSGYTIADISAKAGYGLMIHHIARERTIHEGGVVSTKATAGDEQAPKAAGSASS
;
A
#
# COMPACT_ATOMS: atom_id res chain seq x y z
N TRP A 1 -8.39 -5.29 -9.37
CA TRP A 1 -7.00 -5.23 -8.85
C TRP A 1 -5.91 -5.26 -9.90
N LEU A 2 -6.13 -5.82 -11.10
CA LEU A 2 -5.07 -5.98 -12.12
C LEU A 2 -4.39 -4.67 -12.54
N LEU A 3 -5.13 -3.55 -12.56
CA LEU A 3 -4.56 -2.23 -12.84
C LEU A 3 -4.14 -1.50 -11.56
N THR A 4 -4.95 -1.58 -10.52
CA THR A 4 -4.77 -0.78 -9.30
C THR A 4 -3.54 -1.20 -8.50
N VAL A 5 -3.27 -2.51 -8.35
CA VAL A 5 -2.14 -2.98 -7.52
C VAL A 5 -0.79 -2.68 -8.16
N PRO A 6 -0.58 -2.93 -9.48
CA PRO A 6 0.64 -2.48 -10.15
C PRO A 6 0.84 -0.97 -10.07
N LEU A 7 -0.23 -0.17 -10.18
CA LEU A 7 -0.14 1.29 -10.05
C LEU A 7 0.37 1.71 -8.68
N LEU A 8 -0.16 1.14 -7.59
CA LEU A 8 0.31 1.42 -6.22
C LEU A 8 1.82 1.12 -6.09
N ILE A 9 2.29 -0.02 -6.61
CA ILE A 9 3.72 -0.36 -6.59
C ILE A 9 4.55 0.67 -7.39
N VAL A 10 4.08 1.08 -8.57
CA VAL A 10 4.78 2.08 -9.40
C VAL A 10 4.90 3.41 -8.66
N GLU A 11 3.80 3.91 -8.09
CA GLU A 11 3.80 5.16 -7.31
C GLU A 11 4.80 5.11 -6.14
N LEU A 12 4.82 3.99 -5.41
CA LEU A 12 5.76 3.80 -4.30
C LEU A 12 7.21 3.87 -4.78
N TYR A 13 7.53 3.19 -5.89
CA TYR A 13 8.88 3.16 -6.44
C TYR A 13 9.32 4.52 -6.96
N ILE A 14 8.40 5.29 -7.56
CA ILE A 14 8.67 6.65 -8.01
C ILE A 14 9.08 7.53 -6.83
N VAL A 15 8.32 7.52 -5.72
CA VAL A 15 8.63 8.40 -4.58
C VAL A 15 9.82 7.94 -3.75
N THR A 16 10.05 6.62 -3.68
CA THR A 16 11.14 6.05 -2.87
C THR A 16 12.47 5.98 -3.60
N LYS A 17 12.54 5.69 -4.90
CA LYS A 17 13.80 5.36 -5.61
C LYS A 17 14.29 6.40 -6.62
N ALA A 18 13.77 7.63 -6.58
CA ALA A 18 13.91 8.62 -7.66
C ALA A 18 15.34 9.03 -8.10
N ARG A 19 16.45 8.68 -7.43
CA ARG A 19 17.76 9.31 -7.76
C ARG A 19 18.95 8.42 -8.14
N ASP A 20 19.19 7.22 -7.59
CA ASP A 20 20.56 6.65 -7.72
C ASP A 20 20.73 5.26 -8.39
N ALA A 21 19.70 4.66 -9.01
CA ALA A 21 19.92 3.37 -9.70
C ALA A 21 18.89 3.05 -10.80
N ALA A 22 18.74 3.92 -11.81
CA ALA A 22 17.69 3.81 -12.83
C ALA A 22 17.53 2.41 -13.47
N LYS A 23 18.62 1.65 -13.66
CA LYS A 23 18.55 0.29 -14.26
C LYS A 23 18.12 -0.79 -13.26
N SER A 24 18.70 -0.80 -12.05
CA SER A 24 18.36 -1.77 -10.99
C SER A 24 16.96 -1.51 -10.41
N ALA A 25 16.58 -0.24 -10.26
CA ALA A 25 15.25 0.17 -9.82
C ALA A 25 14.16 -0.25 -10.82
N ARG A 26 14.42 -0.11 -12.13
CA ARG A 26 13.46 -0.48 -13.18
C ARG A 26 13.29 -1.99 -13.30
N SER A 27 14.38 -2.76 -13.22
CA SER A 27 14.32 -4.23 -13.18
C SER A 27 13.54 -4.73 -11.95
N SER A 28 13.81 -4.14 -10.78
CA SER A 28 13.10 -4.44 -9.52
C SER A 28 11.61 -4.16 -9.60
N MET A 29 11.23 -3.01 -10.17
CA MET A 29 9.83 -2.61 -10.34
C MET A 29 9.10 -3.53 -11.32
N THR A 30 9.72 -3.85 -12.47
CA THR A 30 9.13 -4.79 -13.44
C THR A 30 8.91 -6.18 -12.84
N ALA A 31 9.87 -6.68 -12.05
CA ALA A 31 9.73 -7.97 -11.37
C ALA A 31 8.53 -7.98 -10.39
N LEU A 32 8.30 -6.88 -9.66
CA LEU A 32 7.15 -6.76 -8.77
C LEU A 32 5.83 -6.65 -9.52
N ILE A 33 5.79 -5.91 -10.64
CA ILE A 33 4.59 -5.82 -11.48
C ILE A 33 4.21 -7.21 -12.00
N ILE A 34 5.19 -7.96 -12.52
CA ILE A 34 4.98 -9.33 -12.99
C ILE A 34 4.49 -10.22 -11.84
N ALA A 35 5.14 -10.16 -10.66
CA ALA A 35 4.72 -10.93 -9.49
C ALA A 35 3.28 -10.58 -9.07
N THR A 36 2.89 -9.31 -9.15
CA THR A 36 1.53 -8.84 -8.84
C THR A 36 0.51 -9.41 -9.82
N VAL A 37 0.82 -9.40 -11.12
CA VAL A 37 -0.04 -9.99 -12.14
C VAL A 37 -0.18 -11.50 -11.92
N LEU A 38 0.93 -12.21 -11.68
CA LEU A 38 0.91 -13.65 -11.40
C LEU A 38 0.12 -13.99 -10.14
N MET A 39 0.30 -13.23 -9.06
CA MET A 39 -0.49 -13.37 -7.83
C MET A 39 -1.99 -13.27 -8.11
N LEU A 40 -2.42 -12.25 -8.86
CA LEU A 40 -3.83 -12.03 -9.17
C LEU A 40 -4.41 -13.09 -10.10
N VAL A 41 -3.68 -13.47 -11.15
CA VAL A 41 -4.12 -14.50 -12.10
C VAL A 41 -4.27 -15.85 -11.40
N THR A 42 -3.26 -16.26 -10.63
CA THR A 42 -3.32 -17.55 -9.91
C THR A 42 -4.40 -17.56 -8.83
N GLY A 43 -4.59 -16.45 -8.11
CA GLY A 43 -5.69 -16.32 -7.15
C GLY A 43 -7.07 -16.43 -7.81
N TYR A 44 -7.25 -15.77 -8.96
CA TYR A 44 -8.49 -15.84 -9.74
C TYR A 44 -8.77 -17.25 -10.27
N ILE A 45 -7.75 -17.94 -10.80
CA ILE A 45 -7.89 -19.35 -11.20
C ILE A 45 -8.34 -20.19 -10.00
N GLY A 46 -7.77 -19.98 -8.83
CA GLY A 46 -8.21 -20.67 -7.61
C GLY A 46 -9.69 -20.40 -7.28
N GLU A 47 -10.15 -19.15 -7.41
CA GLU A 47 -11.57 -18.81 -7.21
C GLU A 47 -12.52 -19.52 -8.19
N THR A 48 -12.09 -19.83 -9.42
CA THR A 48 -12.94 -20.59 -10.35
C THR A 48 -13.28 -22.00 -9.86
N TYR A 49 -12.45 -22.56 -8.96
CA TYR A 49 -12.69 -23.87 -8.34
C TYR A 49 -13.51 -23.80 -7.04
N ALA A 50 -14.06 -22.64 -6.69
CA ALA A 50 -14.73 -22.40 -5.41
C ALA A 50 -15.80 -23.45 -5.05
N ASN A 51 -16.56 -23.89 -6.04
CA ASN A 51 -17.70 -24.79 -5.86
C ASN A 51 -17.46 -26.21 -6.40
N GLU A 52 -16.32 -26.44 -7.05
CA GLU A 52 -16.08 -27.67 -7.83
C GLU A 52 -14.93 -28.51 -7.27
N ALA A 53 -13.84 -27.88 -6.82
CA ALA A 53 -12.64 -28.58 -6.40
C ALA A 53 -11.89 -27.83 -5.30
N PHE A 54 -12.24 -28.11 -4.06
CA PHE A 54 -11.67 -27.46 -2.88
C PHE A 54 -10.15 -27.59 -2.80
N THR A 55 -9.60 -28.76 -3.14
CA THR A 55 -8.15 -29.00 -3.22
C THR A 55 -7.49 -28.12 -4.27
N MET A 56 -8.12 -27.92 -5.43
CA MET A 56 -7.57 -27.06 -6.49
C MET A 56 -7.61 -25.59 -6.09
N ARG A 57 -8.70 -25.14 -5.45
CA ARG A 57 -8.78 -23.81 -4.84
C ARG A 57 -7.62 -23.59 -3.87
N PHE A 58 -7.34 -24.55 -3.00
CA PHE A 58 -6.25 -24.47 -2.03
C PHE A 58 -4.86 -24.38 -2.69
N VAL A 59 -4.60 -25.23 -3.69
CA VAL A 59 -3.30 -25.24 -4.40
C VAL A 59 -3.05 -23.91 -5.10
N TRP A 60 -4.03 -23.41 -5.86
CA TRP A 60 -3.90 -22.14 -6.57
C TRP A 60 -3.83 -20.94 -5.62
N GLY A 61 -4.58 -20.95 -4.51
CA GLY A 61 -4.46 -19.97 -3.45
C GLY A 61 -3.08 -19.96 -2.78
N THR A 62 -2.48 -21.14 -2.59
CA THR A 62 -1.12 -21.28 -2.05
C THR A 62 -0.08 -20.71 -3.03
N ILE A 63 -0.20 -21.03 -4.32
CA ILE A 63 0.67 -20.47 -5.36
C ILE A 63 0.57 -18.94 -5.39
N SER A 64 -0.66 -18.40 -5.35
CA SER A 64 -0.90 -16.95 -5.26
C SER A 64 -0.24 -16.34 -4.02
N SER A 65 -0.35 -17.02 -2.86
CA SER A 65 0.23 -16.59 -1.60
C SER A 65 1.76 -16.53 -1.61
N VAL A 66 2.43 -17.41 -2.39
CA VAL A 66 3.89 -17.35 -2.59
C VAL A 66 4.29 -16.09 -3.32
N PHE A 67 3.57 -15.70 -4.39
CA PHE A 67 3.82 -14.44 -5.08
C PHE A 67 3.54 -13.24 -4.17
N PHE A 68 2.48 -13.29 -3.37
CA PHE A 68 2.20 -12.25 -2.37
C PHE A 68 3.33 -12.10 -1.35
N ALA A 69 3.83 -13.21 -0.78
CA ALA A 69 4.95 -13.20 0.16
C ALA A 69 6.22 -12.61 -0.46
N TYR A 70 6.50 -12.92 -1.73
CA TYR A 70 7.60 -12.31 -2.47
C TYR A 70 7.43 -10.79 -2.62
N ILE A 71 6.22 -10.31 -2.94
CA ILE A 71 5.92 -8.88 -3.03
C ILE A 71 6.14 -8.19 -1.69
N VAL A 72 5.65 -8.76 -0.59
CA VAL A 72 5.86 -8.25 0.77
C VAL A 72 7.35 -8.20 1.13
N TYR A 73 8.10 -9.28 0.86
CA TYR A 73 9.54 -9.32 1.10
C TYR A 73 10.27 -8.19 0.36
N ARG A 74 9.99 -8.03 -0.94
CA ARG A 74 10.58 -7.00 -1.79
C ARG A 74 10.17 -5.61 -1.32
N LEU A 75 8.92 -5.41 -0.92
CA LEU A 75 8.43 -4.16 -0.35
C LEU A 75 9.23 -3.79 0.90
N PHE A 76 9.38 -4.71 1.85
CA PHE A 76 10.08 -4.43 3.11
C PHE A 76 11.57 -4.14 2.91
N THR A 77 12.21 -4.88 2.01
CA THR A 77 13.64 -4.71 1.71
C THR A 77 13.92 -3.46 0.89
N ASP A 78 13.17 -3.20 -0.18
CA ASP A 78 13.42 -2.07 -1.08
C ASP A 78 13.03 -0.73 -0.45
N VAL A 79 11.88 -0.67 0.23
CA VAL A 79 11.46 0.54 0.96
C VAL A 79 12.29 0.72 2.22
N GLY A 80 12.68 -0.36 2.91
CA GLY A 80 13.60 -0.28 4.04
C GLY A 80 14.94 0.34 3.67
N LYS A 81 15.51 -0.02 2.52
CA LYS A 81 16.71 0.66 1.97
C LYS A 81 16.44 2.13 1.65
N ALA A 82 15.23 2.45 1.16
CA ALA A 82 14.86 3.83 0.86
C ALA A 82 14.85 4.75 2.08
N GLN A 83 14.48 4.22 3.24
CA GLN A 83 14.46 5.01 4.48
C GLN A 83 15.82 5.60 4.86
N ALA A 84 16.94 4.98 4.43
CA ALA A 84 18.29 5.44 4.75
C ALA A 84 18.68 6.76 4.05
N TYR A 85 18.06 7.07 2.91
CA TYR A 85 18.39 8.26 2.11
C TYR A 85 17.20 9.22 1.90
N LEU A 86 16.01 8.86 2.39
CA LEU A 86 14.86 9.76 2.38
C LEU A 86 14.99 10.83 3.47
N PRO A 87 14.76 12.12 3.15
CA PRO A 87 14.92 13.20 4.11
C PRO A 87 13.76 13.27 5.11
N GLY A 88 14.08 13.66 6.35
CA GLY A 88 13.11 14.07 7.37
C GLY A 88 11.92 13.12 7.55
N LYS A 89 10.70 13.68 7.50
CA LYS A 89 9.45 12.94 7.70
C LYS A 89 9.20 11.87 6.63
N SER A 90 9.74 12.03 5.42
CA SER A 90 9.57 11.06 4.32
C SER A 90 10.10 9.67 4.65
N SER A 91 11.17 9.58 5.45
CA SER A 91 11.73 8.29 5.89
C SER A 91 10.77 7.53 6.82
N LEU A 92 10.14 8.25 7.75
CA LEU A 92 9.12 7.67 8.65
C LEU A 92 7.89 7.23 7.86
N LEU A 93 7.37 8.09 6.98
CA LEU A 93 6.22 7.80 6.13
C LEU A 93 6.47 6.58 5.24
N ALA A 94 7.65 6.46 4.63
CA ALA A 94 8.03 5.27 3.86
C ALA A 94 8.06 4.00 4.73
N GLY A 95 8.53 4.09 5.97
CA GLY A 95 8.46 3.02 6.95
C GLY A 95 7.02 2.56 7.21
N ASN A 96 6.12 3.52 7.46
CA ASN A 96 4.72 3.26 7.76
C ASN A 96 3.95 2.67 6.57
N ILE A 97 4.28 3.05 5.32
CA ILE A 97 3.64 2.48 4.12
C ILE A 97 3.81 0.96 4.06
N LYS A 98 4.99 0.43 4.44
CA LYS A 98 5.22 -1.02 4.44
C LYS A 98 4.21 -1.76 5.31
N TRP A 99 3.97 -1.22 6.51
CA TRP A 99 3.03 -1.78 7.46
C TRP A 99 1.58 -1.59 7.03
N LEU A 100 1.24 -0.41 6.50
CA LEU A 100 -0.08 -0.15 5.94
C LEU A 100 -0.42 -1.16 4.84
N LEU A 101 0.47 -1.35 3.87
CA LEU A 101 0.26 -2.27 2.76
C LEU A 101 0.23 -3.72 3.24
N LEU A 102 1.08 -4.13 4.19
CA LEU A 102 1.03 -5.48 4.75
C LEU A 102 -0.31 -5.77 5.45
N LEU A 103 -0.78 -4.86 6.29
CA LEU A 103 -2.02 -5.05 7.04
C LEU A 103 -3.25 -5.05 6.12
N THR A 104 -3.29 -4.12 5.18
CA THR A 104 -4.43 -4.00 4.25
C THR A 104 -4.43 -5.09 3.19
N TRP A 105 -3.27 -5.42 2.61
CA TRP A 105 -3.20 -6.46 1.57
C TRP A 105 -3.18 -7.86 2.16
N GLY A 106 -2.68 -8.04 3.39
CA GLY A 106 -2.73 -9.31 4.12
C GLY A 106 -4.15 -9.76 4.44
N PHE A 107 -5.11 -8.84 4.44
CA PHE A 107 -6.53 -9.16 4.60
C PHE A 107 -7.04 -10.11 3.49
N TYR A 108 -6.62 -9.91 2.23
CA TYR A 108 -7.10 -10.67 1.07
C TYR A 108 -6.81 -12.18 1.12
N PRO A 109 -5.57 -12.64 1.37
CA PRO A 109 -5.31 -14.07 1.52
C PRO A 109 -5.98 -14.66 2.77
N ILE A 110 -6.21 -13.87 3.82
CA ILE A 110 -6.95 -14.34 5.00
C ILE A 110 -8.41 -14.63 4.62
N VAL A 111 -9.09 -13.69 3.95
CA VAL A 111 -10.49 -13.90 3.54
C VAL A 111 -10.64 -14.99 2.47
N TYR A 112 -9.66 -15.13 1.58
CA TYR A 112 -9.58 -16.25 0.64
C TYR A 112 -9.59 -17.60 1.35
N CYS A 113 -8.95 -17.66 2.52
CA CYS A 113 -8.83 -18.86 3.34
C CYS A 113 -10.06 -19.17 4.24
N LEU A 114 -10.98 -18.22 4.44
CA LEU A 114 -12.11 -18.40 5.36
C LEU A 114 -13.01 -19.62 5.04
N PRO A 115 -13.33 -19.93 3.77
CA PRO A 115 -14.12 -21.12 3.45
C PRO A 115 -13.45 -22.43 3.89
N PHE A 116 -12.11 -22.48 3.93
CA PHE A 116 -11.33 -23.63 4.43
C PHE A 116 -11.47 -23.85 5.93
N LEU A 117 -11.87 -22.82 6.66
CA LEU A 117 -12.13 -22.86 8.10
C LEU A 117 -13.61 -23.08 8.41
N GLY A 118 -14.46 -23.31 7.40
CA GLY A 118 -15.91 -23.43 7.57
C GLY A 118 -16.62 -22.11 7.88
N LEU A 119 -15.93 -20.97 7.74
CA LEU A 119 -16.49 -19.64 7.97
C LEU A 119 -17.19 -19.15 6.70
N THR A 120 -18.41 -19.61 6.50
CA THR A 120 -19.25 -19.30 5.34
C THR A 120 -20.64 -18.79 5.75
N GLY A 121 -21.41 -18.26 4.79
CA GLY A 121 -22.78 -17.80 4.99
C GLY A 121 -22.94 -16.28 5.20
N PRO A 122 -24.18 -15.79 5.33
CA PRO A 122 -24.48 -14.35 5.19
C PRO A 122 -23.77 -13.45 6.21
N GLY A 123 -23.64 -13.90 7.46
CA GLY A 123 -22.93 -13.14 8.49
C GLY A 123 -21.42 -13.03 8.21
N ALA A 124 -20.81 -14.12 7.74
CA ALA A 124 -19.40 -14.13 7.34
C ALA A 124 -19.18 -13.24 6.10
N GLU A 125 -20.09 -13.28 5.12
CA GLU A 125 -20.05 -12.41 3.95
C GLU A 125 -20.11 -10.93 4.31
N VAL A 126 -21.03 -10.52 5.19
CA VAL A 126 -21.11 -9.13 5.65
C VAL A 126 -19.82 -8.69 6.35
N ALA A 127 -19.25 -9.54 7.20
CA ALA A 127 -17.98 -9.25 7.87
C ALA A 127 -16.83 -9.10 6.85
N VAL A 128 -16.77 -9.99 5.86
CA VAL A 128 -15.77 -9.94 4.78
C VAL A 128 -15.91 -8.66 3.96
N GLN A 129 -17.13 -8.27 3.56
CA GLN A 129 -17.36 -7.04 2.78
C GLN A 129 -17.05 -5.77 3.59
N SER A 130 -17.36 -5.77 4.89
CA SER A 130 -16.99 -4.68 5.78
C SER A 130 -15.47 -4.55 5.88
N GLY A 131 -14.77 -5.68 6.01
CA GLY A 131 -13.31 -5.72 6.02
C GLY A 131 -12.70 -5.26 4.69
N TYR A 132 -13.25 -5.68 3.54
CA TYR A 132 -12.80 -5.19 2.23
C TYR A 132 -12.93 -3.68 2.11
N THR A 133 -14.03 -3.12 2.61
CA THR A 133 -14.25 -1.66 2.59
C THR A 133 -13.17 -0.93 3.37
N ILE A 134 -12.87 -1.39 4.59
CA ILE A 134 -11.83 -0.80 5.45
C ILE A 134 -10.44 -0.95 4.79
N ALA A 135 -10.14 -2.14 4.29
CA ALA A 135 -8.88 -2.43 3.61
C ALA A 135 -8.69 -1.53 2.38
N ASP A 136 -9.73 -1.36 1.56
CA ASP A 136 -9.69 -0.57 0.34
C ASP A 136 -9.57 0.93 0.60
N ILE A 137 -10.29 1.48 1.58
CA ILE A 137 -10.15 2.89 1.96
C ILE A 137 -8.74 3.16 2.46
N SER A 138 -8.21 2.27 3.31
CA SER A 138 -6.86 2.40 3.87
C SER A 138 -5.77 2.27 2.80
N ALA A 139 -5.88 1.27 1.91
CA ALA A 139 -4.89 0.98 0.88
C ALA A 139 -4.96 1.91 -0.34
N LYS A 140 -6.03 2.69 -0.50
CA LYS A 140 -6.17 3.66 -1.59
C LYS A 140 -6.07 5.10 -1.09
N ALA A 141 -7.00 5.52 -0.23
CA ALA A 141 -7.03 6.89 0.27
C ALA A 141 -5.91 7.14 1.29
N GLY A 142 -5.80 6.28 2.31
CA GLY A 142 -4.74 6.41 3.32
C GLY A 142 -3.35 6.34 2.70
N TYR A 143 -3.12 5.32 1.86
CA TYR A 143 -1.90 5.17 1.09
C TYR A 143 -1.60 6.39 0.19
N GLY A 144 -2.58 6.85 -0.59
CA GLY A 144 -2.41 7.98 -1.51
C GLY A 144 -2.00 9.27 -0.81
N LEU A 145 -2.59 9.55 0.37
CA LEU A 145 -2.19 10.67 1.21
C LEU A 145 -0.73 10.54 1.68
N MET A 146 -0.31 9.36 2.12
CA MET A 146 1.08 9.13 2.54
C MET A 146 2.07 9.32 1.39
N ILE A 147 1.77 8.80 0.20
CA ILE A 147 2.57 9.00 -1.01
C ILE A 147 2.69 10.49 -1.35
N HIS A 148 1.58 11.22 -1.31
CA HIS A 148 1.56 12.65 -1.54
C HIS A 148 2.46 13.40 -0.55
N HIS A 149 2.36 13.08 0.74
CA HIS A 149 3.22 13.69 1.76
C HIS A 149 4.70 13.39 1.55
N ILE A 150 5.06 12.14 1.22
CA ILE A 150 6.46 11.79 0.89
C ILE A 150 6.96 12.60 -0.30
N ALA A 151 6.17 12.66 -1.38
CA ALA A 151 6.53 13.39 -2.59
C ALA A 151 6.75 14.89 -2.30
N ARG A 152 5.82 15.51 -1.57
CA ARG A 152 5.89 16.93 -1.19
C ARG A 152 7.13 17.24 -0.35
N GLU A 153 7.37 16.46 0.70
CA GLU A 153 8.53 16.66 1.59
C GLU A 153 9.86 16.50 0.83
N ARG A 154 9.92 15.55 -0.11
CA ARG A 154 11.08 15.42 -1.02
C ARG A 154 11.25 16.62 -1.93
N THR A 155 10.17 17.09 -2.58
CA THR A 155 10.23 18.26 -3.46
C THR A 155 10.76 19.49 -2.73
N ILE A 156 10.30 19.74 -1.50
CA ILE A 156 10.78 20.86 -0.67
C ILE A 156 12.28 20.70 -0.37
N HIS A 157 12.73 19.50 0.02
CA HIS A 157 14.13 19.25 0.34
C HIS A 157 15.06 19.29 -0.88
N GLU A 158 14.53 19.09 -2.09
CA GLU A 158 15.27 19.19 -3.36
C GLU A 158 15.24 20.61 -3.95
N GLY A 159 14.67 21.60 -3.23
CA GLY A 159 14.60 23.00 -3.67
C GLY A 159 13.45 23.30 -4.64
N GLY A 160 12.50 22.38 -4.79
CA GLY A 160 11.30 22.57 -5.61
C GLY A 160 10.27 23.47 -4.94
N VAL A 161 9.54 24.25 -5.74
CA VAL A 161 8.47 25.13 -5.27
C VAL A 161 7.18 24.34 -5.10
N VAL A 162 6.64 24.30 -3.88
CA VAL A 162 5.31 23.75 -3.60
C VAL A 162 4.34 24.91 -3.40
N SER A 163 3.22 24.92 -4.13
CA SER A 163 2.21 25.97 -4.00
C SER A 163 1.58 25.98 -2.60
N THR A 164 1.77 27.06 -1.85
CA THR A 164 1.25 27.25 -0.48
C THR A 164 -0.27 27.45 -0.40
N LYS A 165 -0.97 27.57 -1.54
CA LYS A 165 -2.43 27.84 -1.55
C LYS A 165 -3.29 26.75 -0.89
N ALA A 166 -2.74 25.55 -0.64
CA ALA A 166 -3.47 24.45 0.02
C ALA A 166 -3.40 24.48 1.57
N THR A 167 -2.61 25.36 2.19
CA THR A 167 -2.33 25.35 3.64
C THR A 167 -2.95 26.52 4.42
N ALA A 168 -3.64 27.44 3.74
CA ALA A 168 -4.23 28.63 4.38
C ALA A 168 -5.41 28.33 5.34
N GLY A 169 -5.81 27.07 5.50
CA GLY A 169 -6.89 26.65 6.41
C GLY A 169 -6.44 26.29 7.84
N ASP A 170 -5.15 25.99 8.06
CA ASP A 170 -4.68 25.42 9.34
C ASP A 170 -3.93 26.42 10.25
N GLU A 171 -3.68 27.64 9.79
CA GLU A 171 -2.87 28.64 10.52
C GLU A 171 -3.65 29.92 10.90
N GLN A 172 -4.93 29.78 11.27
CA GLN A 172 -5.69 30.85 11.91
C GLN A 172 -6.26 30.39 13.26
N ALA A 173 -5.36 30.09 14.21
CA ALA A 173 -5.69 30.19 15.63
C ALA A 173 -5.27 31.60 16.12
N PRO A 174 -6.19 32.43 16.64
CA PRO A 174 -5.85 33.80 17.00
C PRO A 174 -4.97 33.82 18.25
N LYS A 175 -3.74 34.32 18.10
CA LYS A 175 -2.99 34.92 19.20
C LYS A 175 -3.66 36.26 19.55
N ALA A 176 -4.23 36.36 20.74
CA ALA A 176 -4.46 37.65 21.38
C ALA A 176 -4.10 37.53 22.86
N ALA A 177 -2.84 37.80 23.17
CA ALA A 177 -2.44 38.30 24.48
C ALA A 177 -2.63 39.81 24.47
N GLY A 178 -3.40 40.33 25.43
CA GLY A 178 -3.55 41.76 25.67
C GLY A 178 -3.57 42.00 27.18
N SER A 179 -2.41 42.29 27.74
CA SER A 179 -2.28 42.95 29.04
C SER A 179 -2.68 44.42 28.89
N ALA A 180 -3.54 44.93 29.76
CA ALA A 180 -3.53 46.34 30.14
C ALA A 180 -4.18 46.54 31.52
N SER A 181 -3.39 47.14 32.39
CA SER A 181 -3.72 47.72 33.69
C SER A 181 -4.74 48.87 33.61
N SER A 182 -5.73 48.86 34.51
CA SER A 182 -6.13 49.97 35.42
C SER A 182 -7.26 49.50 36.32
#